data_AF-A0A7K0Q3R1-F1
#
_entry.id   AF-A0A7K0Q3R1-F1
#
_cell.length_a   1.000
_cell.length_b   1.000
_cell.length_c   1.000
_cell.angle_alpha   90.00
_cell.angle_beta   90.00
_cell.angle_gamma   90.00
#
_symmetry.space_group_name_H-M   'P 1'
#
loop_
_entity.id
_entity.type
_entity.pdbx_description
1 polymer ?
#
loop_
_entity_poly.entity_id
_entity_poly.type
_entity_poly.pdbx_seq_one_letter_code
_entity_poly.pdbx_strand_id
1 'polypeptide(L)'
;IGLYISEGLGHAFCALSDSVTVGYLCSEPYAPGREHGIHPLDPALGLPFPEGTAALLSPKDAAAPTLAQAAELGLLPTYDECKEFIATLK
;
A
#
# COMPACT_ATOMS: atom_id res chain seq x y z
N ILE A 1 -16.33 9.91 7.09
CA ILE A 1 -14.95 10.45 7.23
C ILE A 1 -14.09 9.75 6.18
N GLY A 2 -13.17 10.46 5.53
CA GLY A 2 -12.34 9.91 4.45
C GLY A 2 -10.86 10.12 4.75
N LEU A 3 -10.02 9.25 4.19
CA LEU A 3 -8.56 9.36 4.23
C LEU A 3 -8.09 9.73 2.83
N TYR A 4 -7.37 10.84 2.70
CA TYR A 4 -6.66 11.17 1.47
C TYR A 4 -5.26 10.58 1.53
N ILE A 5 -4.89 9.88 0.46
CA ILE A 5 -3.59 9.24 0.31
C ILE A 5 -2.97 9.81 -0.95
N SER A 6 -1.91 10.59 -0.79
CA SER A 6 -1.21 11.22 -1.91
C SER A 6 -0.38 10.21 -2.69
N GLU A 7 0.09 10.65 -3.85
CA GLU A 7 0.93 9.92 -4.76
C GLU A 7 2.20 9.40 -4.08
N GLY A 8 2.57 8.15 -4.40
CA GLY A 8 3.76 7.48 -3.89
C GLY A 8 3.64 6.84 -2.51
N LEU A 9 2.51 7.04 -1.81
CA LEU A 9 2.29 6.39 -0.51
C LEU A 9 1.73 4.98 -0.66
N GLY A 10 2.19 4.07 0.20
CA GLY A 10 1.57 2.75 0.39
C GLY A 10 0.31 2.84 1.25
N HIS A 11 -0.69 2.00 0.96
CA HIS A 11 -1.93 1.91 1.73
C HIS A 11 -2.29 0.45 2.02
N ALA A 12 -2.58 0.16 3.28
CA ALA A 12 -3.07 -1.12 3.73
C ALA A 12 -4.10 -0.93 4.86
N PHE A 13 -5.03 -1.88 5.00
CA PHE A 13 -5.99 -1.90 6.10
C PHE A 13 -6.29 -3.34 6.52
N CYS A 14 -6.80 -3.51 7.74
CA CYS A 14 -7.27 -4.77 8.28
C CYS A 14 -8.76 -4.64 8.62
N ALA A 15 -9.58 -5.57 8.13
CA ALA A 15 -10.99 -5.63 8.51
C ALA A 15 -11.10 -6.14 9.96
N LEU A 16 -11.80 -5.38 10.82
CA LEU A 16 -11.95 -5.69 12.25
C LEU A 16 -13.29 -6.39 12.58
N SER A 17 -14.12 -6.61 11.57
CA SER A 17 -15.41 -7.32 11.66
C SER A 17 -15.62 -8.17 10.42
N ASP A 18 -16.50 -9.17 10.53
CA ASP A 18 -16.80 -10.11 9.44
C ASP A 18 -17.36 -9.43 8.19
N SER A 19 -18.02 -8.28 8.36
CA SER A 19 -18.56 -7.47 7.26
C SER A 19 -18.01 -6.05 7.35
N VAL A 20 -17.26 -5.65 6.32
CA VAL A 20 -16.69 -4.31 6.15
C VAL A 20 -16.79 -3.94 4.67
N THR A 21 -17.20 -2.71 4.39
CA THR A 21 -17.18 -2.14 3.03
C THR A 21 -16.21 -0.97 3.00
N VAL A 22 -15.23 -1.03 2.10
CA VAL A 22 -14.28 0.07 1.84
C VAL A 22 -14.56 0.61 0.44
N GLY A 23 -14.91 1.89 0.36
CA GLY A 23 -15.05 2.63 -0.90
C GLY A 23 -13.92 3.63 -1.05
N TYR A 24 -13.33 3.69 -2.24
CA TYR A 24 -12.24 4.61 -2.55
C TYR A 24 -12.39 5.20 -3.96
N LEU A 25 -11.98 6.45 -4.10
CA LEU A 25 -11.85 7.13 -5.38
C LEU A 25 -10.37 7.17 -5.74
N CYS A 26 -10.04 6.80 -6.97
CA CYS A 26 -8.66 6.84 -7.48
C CYS A 26 -8.49 7.99 -8.47
N SER A 27 -7.33 8.64 -8.45
CA SER A 27 -6.95 9.63 -9.47
C SER A 27 -6.67 8.98 -10.83
N GLU A 28 -6.30 7.70 -10.85
CA GLU A 28 -5.96 6.93 -12.05
C GLU A 28 -6.68 5.56 -12.08
N PRO A 29 -6.95 4.99 -13.28
CA PRO A 29 -7.47 3.64 -13.41
C PRO A 29 -6.47 2.54 -12.98
N TYR A 30 -7.00 1.39 -12.57
CA TYR A 30 -6.22 0.19 -12.25
C TYR A 30 -5.30 -0.22 -13.41
N ALA A 31 -4.01 -0.40 -13.12
CA ALA A 31 -3.00 -0.79 -14.10
C ALA A 31 -2.02 -1.80 -13.48
N PRO A 32 -2.25 -3.12 -13.61
CA PRO A 32 -1.55 -4.15 -12.83
C PRO A 32 -0.02 -4.16 -13.02
N GLY A 33 0.47 -3.74 -14.18
CA GLY A 33 1.90 -3.67 -14.48
C GLY A 33 2.63 -2.48 -13.82
N ARG A 34 1.90 -1.51 -13.25
CA ARG A 34 2.43 -0.36 -12.51
C ARG A 34 2.10 -0.41 -11.01
N GLU A 35 1.43 -1.47 -10.57
CA GLU A 35 1.09 -1.66 -9.17
C GLU A 35 2.07 -2.60 -8.50
N HIS A 36 2.64 -2.14 -7.40
CA HIS A 36 3.55 -2.90 -6.58
C HIS A 36 2.94 -3.14 -5.20
N GLY A 37 3.18 -4.32 -4.64
CA GLY A 37 2.80 -4.67 -3.28
C GLY A 37 4.03 -4.66 -2.37
N ILE A 38 3.81 -4.34 -1.10
CA ILE A 38 4.77 -4.59 -0.01
C ILE A 38 4.10 -5.56 0.95
N HIS A 39 4.85 -6.54 1.45
CA HIS A 39 4.30 -7.53 2.36
C HIS A 39 3.73 -6.82 3.61
N PRO A 40 2.40 -6.90 3.88
CA PRO A 40 1.78 -6.09 4.92
C PRO A 40 2.23 -6.50 6.33
N LEU A 41 2.71 -7.74 6.50
CA LEU A 41 3.28 -8.22 7.75
C LEU A 41 4.82 -8.14 7.79
N ASP A 42 5.45 -7.30 6.96
CA ASP A 42 6.88 -7.05 7.06
C ASP A 42 7.22 -6.51 8.47
N PRO A 43 8.01 -7.24 9.28
CA PRO A 43 8.32 -6.84 10.65
C PRO A 43 9.06 -5.50 10.71
N ALA A 44 9.76 -5.09 9.65
CA ALA A 44 10.45 -3.80 9.61
C ALA A 44 9.48 -2.61 9.57
N LEU A 45 8.26 -2.80 9.04
CA LEU A 45 7.22 -1.76 9.02
C LEU A 45 6.53 -1.61 10.39
N GLY A 46 6.49 -2.68 11.20
CA GLY A 46 5.90 -2.65 12.54
C GLY A 46 4.44 -2.19 12.56
N LEU A 47 3.65 -2.51 11.52
CA LEU A 47 2.27 -2.04 11.41
C LEU A 47 1.42 -2.57 12.57
N PRO A 48 0.59 -1.73 13.23
CA PRO A 48 -0.15 -2.10 14.43
C PRO A 48 -1.44 -2.85 14.10
N PHE A 49 -1.34 -3.91 13.29
CA PHE A 49 -2.48 -4.78 13.03
C PHE A 49 -2.87 -5.54 14.31
N PRO A 50 -4.17 -5.83 14.51
CA PRO A 50 -4.62 -6.58 15.68
C PRO A 50 -3.89 -7.92 15.83
N GLU A 51 -3.37 -8.18 17.04
CA GLU A 51 -2.70 -9.45 17.34
C GLU A 51 -3.69 -10.63 17.31
N GLY A 52 -3.20 -11.81 16.92
CA GLY A 52 -3.96 -13.06 17.00
C GLY A 52 -5.00 -13.28 15.89
N THR A 53 -5.25 -12.30 15.01
CA THR A 53 -5.97 -12.56 13.76
C THR A 53 -5.01 -13.21 12.77
N ALA A 54 -5.28 -14.44 12.35
CA ALA A 54 -4.62 -15.01 11.18
C ALA A 54 -5.01 -14.16 9.97
N ALA A 55 -4.20 -13.14 9.65
CA ALA A 55 -4.49 -12.21 8.59
C ALA A 55 -4.70 -13.01 7.29
N LEU A 56 -5.93 -12.95 6.76
CA LEU A 56 -6.25 -13.59 5.51
C LEU A 56 -5.72 -12.70 4.38
N LEU A 57 -4.57 -13.08 3.84
CA LEU A 57 -3.94 -12.39 2.72
C LEU A 57 -4.29 -13.07 1.40
N SER A 58 -4.38 -12.27 0.33
CA SER A 58 -4.44 -12.83 -1.02
C SER A 58 -3.09 -13.49 -1.36
N PRO A 59 -3.04 -14.41 -2.35
CA PRO A 59 -1.77 -14.95 -2.84
C PRO A 59 -0.81 -13.87 -3.35
N LYS A 60 -1.34 -12.76 -3.91
CA LYS A 60 -0.53 -11.61 -4.37
C LYS A 60 0.14 -10.89 -3.19
N ASP A 61 -0.60 -10.63 -2.12
CA ASP A 61 -0.09 -9.90 -0.95
C ASP A 61 0.86 -10.76 -0.11
N ALA A 62 0.57 -12.05 0.02
CA ALA A 62 1.44 -13.01 0.71
C ALA A 62 2.77 -13.25 -0.02
N ALA A 63 2.82 -13.01 -1.34
CA ALA A 63 4.02 -13.13 -2.16
C ALA A 63 4.72 -11.78 -2.42
N ALA A 64 4.22 -10.68 -1.86
CA ALA A 64 4.82 -9.36 -2.03
C ALA A 64 6.21 -9.29 -1.37
N PRO A 65 7.16 -8.51 -1.92
CA PRO A 65 8.47 -8.30 -1.30
C PRO A 65 8.36 -7.54 0.03
N THR A 66 9.37 -7.66 0.89
CA THR A 66 9.56 -6.74 2.02
C THR A 66 9.87 -5.33 1.52
N LEU A 67 9.75 -4.32 2.39
CA LEU A 67 10.09 -2.94 2.03
C LEU A 67 11.56 -2.83 1.57
N ALA A 68 12.46 -3.52 2.26
CA ALA A 68 13.88 -3.54 1.91
C ALA A 68 14.13 -4.16 0.52
N GLN A 69 13.50 -5.30 0.23
CA GLN A 69 13.62 -5.94 -1.09
C GLN A 69 13.05 -5.07 -2.20
N ALA A 70 11.91 -4.40 -1.97
CA ALA A 70 11.34 -3.48 -2.94
C ALA A 70 12.26 -2.28 -3.22
N ALA A 71 12.97 -1.78 -2.19
CA ALA A 71 13.98 -0.74 -2.35
C ALA A 71 15.16 -1.23 -3.21
N GLU A 72 15.69 -2.43 -2.94
CA GLU A 72 16.78 -3.05 -3.71
C GLU A 72 16.40 -3.29 -5.18
N LEU A 73 15.14 -3.62 -5.44
CA LEU A 73 14.59 -3.81 -6.79
C LEU A 73 14.23 -2.49 -7.50
N GLY A 74 14.37 -1.33 -6.84
CA GLY A 74 14.02 -0.03 -7.40
C GLY A 74 12.52 0.15 -7.65
N LEU A 75 11.66 -0.54 -6.88
CA LEU A 75 10.20 -0.49 -7.03
C LEU A 75 9.55 0.66 -6.25
N LEU A 76 10.29 1.24 -5.29
CA LEU A 76 9.76 2.31 -4.45
C LEU A 76 9.87 3.66 -5.17
N PRO A 77 8.82 4.49 -5.09
CA PRO A 77 8.91 5.87 -5.56
C PRO A 77 9.88 6.66 -4.68
N THR A 78 10.55 7.66 -5.25
CA THR A 78 11.31 8.61 -4.44
C THR A 78 10.44 9.78 -4.01
N TYR A 79 10.74 10.34 -2.84
CA TYR A 79 10.01 11.49 -2.30
C TYR A 79 10.07 12.71 -3.21
N ASP A 80 11.23 12.97 -3.82
CA ASP A 80 11.42 14.14 -4.68
C ASP A 80 10.62 14.00 -5.99
N GLU A 81 10.61 12.82 -6.63
CA GLU A 81 9.78 12.57 -7.82
C GLU A 81 8.29 12.76 -7.52
N CYS A 82 7.80 12.26 -6.37
CA CYS A 82 6.41 12.45 -5.97
C CYS A 82 6.09 13.93 -5.75
N LYS A 83 6.96 14.67 -5.07
CA LYS A 83 6.77 16.12 -4.87
C LYS A 83 6.73 16.89 -6.18
N GLU A 84 7.65 16.60 -7.09
CA GLU A 84 7.69 17.23 -8.41
C GLU A 84 6.43 16.93 -9.20
N PHE A 85 5.97 15.68 -9.21
CA PHE A 85 4.72 15.29 -9.86
C PHE A 85 3.51 16.00 -9.25
N ILE A 86 3.38 16.00 -7.91
CA ILE A 86 2.28 16.67 -7.22
C ILE A 86 2.25 18.16 -7.53
N ALA A 87 3.40 18.83 -7.64
CA ALA A 87 3.46 20.24 -8.02
C ALA A 87 2.94 20.53 -9.44
N THR A 88 2.82 19.51 -10.31
CA THR A 88 2.20 19.64 -11.64
C THR A 88 0.67 19.50 -11.61
N LEU A 89 0.11 18.89 -10.56
CA LEU A 89 -1.31 18.71 -10.36
C LEU A 89 -1.87 20.03 -9.79
N LYS A 90 -2.68 20.73 -10.58
CA LYS A 90 -3.30 22.01 -10.20
C LYS A 90 -4.46 21.84 -9.24
#